data_AF-A0AAN7GS63-F1
#
_entry.id   AF-A0AAN7GS63-F1
#
_cell.length_a   1.000
_cell.length_b   1.000
_cell.length_c   1.000
_cell.angle_alpha   90.00
_cell.angle_beta   90.00
_cell.angle_gamma   90.00
#
_symmetry.space_group_name_H-M   'P 1'
#
loop_
_entity.id
_entity.type
_entity.pdbx_description
1 polymer ?
#
loop_
_entity_poly.entity_id
_entity_poly.type
_entity_poly.pdbx_seq_one_letter_code
_entity_poly.pdbx_strand_id
1 'polypeptide(L)'
;MGQNCSLPFCLSRRHKDKPPPTTATEPELAFSKVPVDIILLLCEEHLSDQSALALSLTCKGLRCLIAQYHQTKLKQALINPSDHETFMLLLEKDHGHEVYYCHTCHILHRFLHRSQGPTVYPFESTRLKKCRLNLLNLNFNVSYIIISYRQVRLVMNRHFLDLPNGLPLESFNMRKREDFFQNPNCYWSIILSAKVLQDKLFLCATRTFYLDRGSDQEVRHWLDETTVYICAHVAIGSPQRHLIRALYPLTTTGFVEPCRDAVECCPHCITDYDTTVERRPIDNDEEKGTTACWVITINSYHQLGAGRSPQDPEWRMITNWGMNKTRKYEGLPGLCTYGAGCARRMWKEAVS
;
A
#
# COMPACT_ATOMS: atom_id res chain seq x y z
N MET A 1 -32.98 -19.97 -46.08
CA MET A 1 -32.22 -21.12 -45.56
C MET A 1 -31.97 -20.81 -44.09
N GLY A 2 -32.85 -21.21 -43.17
CA GLY A 2 -32.74 -22.47 -42.40
C GLY A 2 -31.64 -22.31 -41.33
N GLN A 3 -31.83 -22.47 -40.02
CA GLN A 3 -32.79 -23.21 -39.21
C GLN A 3 -32.75 -22.66 -37.77
N ASN A 4 -33.84 -22.89 -37.03
CA ASN A 4 -33.88 -22.90 -35.57
C ASN A 4 -32.80 -23.84 -34.98
N CYS A 5 -32.21 -23.44 -33.85
CA CYS A 5 -31.65 -24.36 -32.86
C CYS A 5 -31.84 -23.78 -31.46
N SER A 6 -33.02 -24.00 -30.90
CA SER A 6 -33.17 -24.33 -29.49
C SER A 6 -32.42 -25.63 -29.20
N LEU A 7 -31.76 -25.75 -28.06
CA LEU A 7 -31.80 -26.93 -27.19
C LEU A 7 -31.09 -26.65 -25.84
N PRO A 8 -31.47 -27.40 -24.78
CA PRO A 8 -31.21 -27.15 -23.36
C PRO A 8 -30.03 -27.98 -22.85
N PHE A 9 -29.45 -27.63 -21.70
CA PHE A 9 -28.64 -28.59 -20.94
C PHE A 9 -28.84 -28.51 -19.42
N CYS A 10 -29.65 -29.47 -18.97
CA CYS A 10 -29.58 -30.28 -17.76
C CYS A 10 -28.58 -29.88 -16.66
N LEU A 11 -29.17 -29.56 -15.50
CA LEU A 11 -28.61 -29.78 -14.17
C LEU A 11 -28.21 -31.25 -13.99
N SER A 12 -26.91 -31.53 -13.90
CA SER A 12 -26.39 -32.79 -13.38
C SER A 12 -25.59 -32.52 -12.11
N ARG A 13 -26.22 -32.79 -10.97
CA ARG A 13 -25.55 -32.96 -9.67
C ARG A 13 -24.57 -34.13 -9.77
N ARG A 14 -23.28 -33.85 -9.67
CA ARG A 14 -22.31 -34.86 -9.21
C ARG A 14 -21.89 -34.51 -7.79
N HIS A 15 -22.45 -35.26 -6.85
CA HIS A 15 -21.82 -35.54 -5.57
C HIS A 15 -20.41 -36.10 -5.85
N LYS A 16 -19.40 -35.44 -5.30
CA LYS A 16 -18.07 -36.04 -5.12
C LYS A 16 -17.78 -36.04 -3.63
N ASP A 17 -17.34 -37.20 -3.18
CA ASP A 17 -17.25 -37.66 -1.81
C ASP A 17 -16.42 -36.73 -0.93
N LYS A 18 -17.05 -36.28 0.15
CA LYS A 18 -16.39 -35.57 1.24
C LYS A 18 -15.82 -36.65 2.17
N PRO A 19 -14.51 -36.66 2.47
CA PRO A 19 -13.96 -37.60 3.46
C PRO A 19 -14.66 -37.38 4.82
N PRO A 20 -14.85 -38.44 5.62
CA PRO A 20 -15.54 -38.34 6.90
C PRO A 20 -14.79 -37.37 7.82
N PRO A 21 -15.50 -36.47 8.52
CA PRO A 21 -14.87 -35.60 9.50
C PRO A 21 -14.36 -36.48 10.65
N THR A 22 -13.03 -36.50 10.83
CA THR A 22 -12.38 -37.04 12.01
C THR A 22 -12.87 -36.26 13.22
N THR A 23 -13.80 -36.85 13.98
CA THR A 23 -14.37 -36.29 15.22
C THR A 23 -13.33 -36.36 16.32
N ALA A 24 -12.41 -35.40 16.34
CA ALA A 24 -11.71 -35.03 17.57
C ALA A 24 -12.68 -34.14 18.36
N THR A 25 -13.42 -34.75 19.28
CA THR A 25 -14.26 -34.03 20.25
C THR A 25 -13.31 -33.37 21.25
N GLU A 26 -12.78 -32.20 20.91
CA GLU A 26 -12.16 -31.34 21.91
C GLU A 26 -13.23 -31.02 22.97
N PRO A 27 -12.91 -31.09 24.27
CA PRO A 27 -13.85 -30.68 25.29
C PRO A 27 -14.05 -29.17 25.15
N GLU A 28 -15.18 -28.77 24.56
CA GLU A 28 -15.66 -27.39 24.64
C GLU A 28 -15.84 -27.05 26.12
N LEU A 29 -14.82 -26.41 26.69
CA LEU A 29 -14.93 -25.65 27.92
C LEU A 29 -15.88 -24.49 27.64
N ALA A 30 -17.18 -24.77 27.77
CA ALA A 30 -18.20 -23.78 27.57
C ALA A 30 -18.05 -22.71 28.64
N PHE A 31 -17.54 -21.53 28.26
CA PHE A 31 -17.37 -20.36 29.13
C PHE A 31 -18.68 -19.99 29.86
N SER A 32 -19.83 -20.40 29.30
CA SER A 32 -21.16 -20.29 29.91
C SER A 32 -21.38 -21.12 31.19
N LYS A 33 -20.50 -22.10 31.48
CA LYS A 33 -20.52 -22.91 32.71
C LYS A 33 -19.64 -22.32 33.82
N VAL A 34 -18.85 -21.29 33.52
CA VAL A 34 -18.01 -20.64 34.53
C VAL A 34 -18.92 -19.84 35.48
N PRO A 35 -18.79 -19.97 36.81
CA PRO A 35 -19.56 -19.18 37.76
C PRO A 35 -19.37 -17.68 37.54
N VAL A 36 -20.44 -16.91 37.75
CA VAL A 36 -20.46 -15.46 37.55
C VAL A 36 -19.37 -14.75 38.34
N ASP A 37 -19.14 -15.15 39.60
CA ASP A 37 -18.13 -14.54 40.47
C ASP A 37 -16.71 -14.70 39.92
N ILE A 38 -16.42 -15.85 39.29
CA ILE A 38 -15.12 -16.09 38.64
C ILE A 38 -14.96 -15.22 37.40
N ILE A 39 -16.03 -15.03 36.61
CA ILE A 39 -16.00 -14.15 35.44
C ILE A 39 -15.74 -12.70 35.87
N LEU A 40 -16.40 -12.24 36.93
CA LEU A 40 -16.19 -10.89 37.48
C LEU A 40 -14.77 -10.72 38.02
N LEU A 41 -14.25 -11.70 38.77
CA LEU A 41 -12.88 -11.70 39.27
C LEU A 41 -11.86 -11.60 38.13
N LEU A 42 -12.06 -12.38 37.06
CA LEU A 42 -11.22 -12.29 35.85
C LEU A 42 -11.28 -10.90 35.22
N CYS A 43 -12.46 -10.30 35.12
CA CYS A 43 -12.62 -8.95 34.57
C CYS A 43 -11.94 -7.88 35.43
N GLU A 44 -11.92 -8.05 36.75
CA GLU A 44 -11.38 -7.07 37.68
C GLU A 44 -9.86 -7.18 37.86
N GLU A 45 -9.33 -8.40 37.99
CA GLU A 45 -7.93 -8.64 38.38
C GLU A 45 -7.03 -9.02 37.22
N HIS A 46 -7.59 -9.54 36.11
CA HIS A 46 -6.79 -10.18 35.06
C HIS A 46 -6.98 -9.59 33.66
N LEU A 47 -8.03 -8.81 33.43
CA LEU A 47 -8.29 -8.18 32.15
C LEU A 47 -8.08 -6.67 32.24
N SER A 48 -7.55 -6.09 31.16
CA SER A 48 -7.63 -4.64 30.98
C SER A 48 -9.08 -4.22 30.74
N ASP A 49 -9.41 -2.95 31.03
CA ASP A 49 -10.77 -2.42 30.82
C ASP A 49 -11.26 -2.62 29.36
N GLN A 50 -10.36 -2.51 28.38
CA GLN A 50 -10.66 -2.71 26.96
C GLN A 50 -10.92 -4.19 26.63
N SER A 51 -10.19 -5.10 27.28
CA SER A 51 -10.39 -6.55 27.12
C SER A 51 -11.67 -7.01 27.79
N ALA A 52 -12.01 -6.47 28.96
CA ALA A 52 -13.29 -6.71 29.63
C ALA A 52 -14.46 -6.15 28.79
N LEU A 53 -14.29 -4.98 28.17
CA LEU A 53 -15.27 -4.43 27.23
C LEU A 53 -15.44 -5.33 26.00
N ALA A 54 -14.36 -5.82 25.40
CA ALA A 54 -14.42 -6.75 24.27
C ALA A 54 -15.13 -8.06 24.66
N LEU A 55 -14.80 -8.64 25.82
CA LEU A 55 -15.47 -9.81 26.36
C LEU A 55 -16.98 -9.58 26.52
N SER A 56 -17.38 -8.39 26.99
CA SER A 56 -18.79 -8.02 27.14
C SER A 56 -19.57 -8.03 25.81
N LEU A 57 -18.90 -7.91 24.66
CA LEU A 57 -19.56 -7.91 23.34
C LEU A 57 -19.80 -9.31 22.77
N THR A 58 -19.20 -10.34 23.35
CA THR A 58 -19.28 -11.72 22.84
C THR A 58 -20.68 -12.33 22.98
N CYS A 59 -21.42 -12.01 24.05
CA CYS A 59 -22.81 -12.45 24.22
C CYS A 59 -23.64 -11.50 25.09
N LYS A 60 -24.97 -11.59 24.96
CA LYS A 60 -25.91 -10.75 25.72
C LYS A 60 -25.77 -10.92 27.24
N GLY A 61 -25.49 -12.14 27.72
CA GLY A 61 -25.33 -12.42 29.15
C GLY A 61 -24.11 -11.71 29.75
N LEU A 62 -22.95 -11.87 29.12
CA LEU A 62 -21.71 -11.19 29.52
C LEU A 62 -21.83 -9.68 29.40
N ARG A 63 -22.52 -9.19 28.36
CA ARG A 63 -22.83 -7.77 28.23
C ARG A 63 -23.59 -7.24 29.43
N CYS A 64 -24.68 -7.89 29.83
CA CYS A 64 -25.49 -7.47 30.96
C CYS A 64 -24.68 -7.55 32.27
N LEU A 65 -23.97 -8.65 32.49
CA LEU A 65 -23.18 -8.87 33.70
C LEU A 65 -22.08 -7.82 33.86
N ILE A 66 -21.20 -7.68 32.86
CA ILE A 66 -20.05 -6.79 32.93
C ILE A 66 -20.51 -5.32 32.92
N ALA A 67 -21.55 -4.98 32.15
CA ALA A 67 -22.08 -3.61 32.15
C ALA A 67 -22.70 -3.20 33.48
N GLN A 68 -23.26 -4.13 34.26
CA GLN A 68 -23.82 -3.83 35.58
C GLN A 68 -22.72 -3.55 36.61
N TYR A 69 -21.62 -4.31 36.58
CA TYR A 69 -20.53 -4.19 37.55
C TYR A 69 -19.48 -3.13 37.20
N HIS A 70 -19.20 -2.94 35.91
CA HIS A 70 -18.11 -2.07 35.44
C HIS A 70 -18.61 -0.87 34.61
N GLN A 71 -19.88 -0.47 34.73
CA GLN A 71 -20.48 0.56 33.87
C GLN A 71 -19.65 1.84 33.75
N THR A 72 -19.10 2.32 34.88
CA THR A 72 -18.29 3.55 34.93
C THR A 72 -16.96 3.37 34.22
N LYS A 73 -16.26 2.26 34.45
CA LYS A 73 -14.98 1.94 33.77
C LYS A 73 -15.18 1.76 32.27
N LEU A 74 -16.22 1.04 31.85
CA LEU A 74 -16.56 0.85 30.44
C LEU A 74 -16.89 2.17 29.73
N LYS A 75 -17.65 3.05 30.39
CA LYS A 75 -17.93 4.40 29.85
C LYS A 75 -16.64 5.21 29.73
N GLN A 76 -15.76 5.12 30.72
CA GLN A 76 -14.49 5.84 30.70
C GLN A 76 -13.57 5.34 29.58
N ALA A 77 -13.47 4.03 29.37
CA ALA A 77 -12.71 3.43 28.26
C ALA A 77 -13.24 3.87 26.88
N LEU A 78 -14.55 4.12 26.75
CA LEU A 78 -15.15 4.63 25.52
C LEU A 78 -14.95 6.15 25.31
N ILE A 79 -14.72 6.90 26.39
CA ILE A 79 -14.53 8.36 26.34
C ILE A 79 -13.05 8.71 26.16
N ASN A 80 -12.14 7.98 26.80
CA ASN A 80 -10.70 8.19 26.66
C ASN A 80 -10.24 7.76 25.26
N PRO A 81 -9.66 8.66 24.44
CA PRO A 81 -9.26 8.34 23.07
C PRO A 81 -8.26 7.17 22.97
N SER A 82 -7.33 7.06 23.91
CA SER A 82 -6.31 6.00 23.90
C SER A 82 -6.90 4.63 24.24
N ASP A 83 -7.81 4.59 25.20
CA ASP A 83 -8.50 3.36 25.60
C ASP A 83 -9.47 2.92 24.51
N HIS A 84 -10.18 3.88 23.91
CA HIS A 84 -11.08 3.65 22.81
C HIS A 84 -10.36 3.10 21.57
N GLU A 85 -9.19 3.66 21.23
CA GLU A 85 -8.33 3.13 20.19
C GLU A 85 -7.90 1.69 20.49
N THR A 86 -7.37 1.43 21.68
CA THR A 86 -6.94 0.09 22.10
C THR A 86 -8.09 -0.92 22.01
N PHE A 87 -9.29 -0.53 22.46
CA PHE A 87 -10.49 -1.33 22.32
C PHE A 87 -10.88 -1.61 20.86
N MET A 88 -10.84 -0.59 20.00
CA MET A 88 -11.15 -0.76 18.57
C MET A 88 -10.13 -1.66 17.85
N LEU A 89 -8.86 -1.60 18.25
CA LEU A 89 -7.80 -2.49 17.75
C LEU A 89 -8.02 -3.94 18.16
N LEU A 90 -8.52 -4.20 19.37
CA LEU A 90 -8.92 -5.55 19.80
C LEU A 90 -10.07 -6.08 18.92
N LEU A 91 -11.09 -5.27 18.68
CA LEU A 91 -12.20 -5.66 17.79
C LEU A 91 -11.76 -5.88 16.35
N GLU A 92 -10.85 -5.05 15.83
CA GLU A 92 -10.25 -5.27 14.51
C GLU A 92 -9.46 -6.57 14.46
N LYS A 93 -8.77 -6.96 15.53
CA LYS A 93 -8.04 -8.23 15.58
C LYS A 93 -8.99 -9.43 15.41
N ASP A 94 -10.12 -9.41 16.10
CA ASP A 94 -11.07 -10.54 16.12
C ASP A 94 -11.97 -10.57 14.87
N HIS A 95 -12.27 -9.40 14.28
CA HIS A 95 -13.15 -9.25 13.11
C HIS A 95 -12.43 -8.71 11.87
N GLY A 96 -11.11 -8.87 11.79
CA GLY A 96 -10.24 -8.24 10.78
C GLY A 96 -10.49 -8.69 9.33
N HIS A 97 -11.34 -9.69 9.13
CA HIS A 97 -11.81 -10.16 7.83
C HIS A 97 -12.91 -9.30 7.21
N GLU A 98 -13.60 -8.50 8.03
CA GLU A 98 -14.69 -7.63 7.57
C GLU A 98 -14.46 -6.17 7.90
N VAL A 99 -13.75 -5.89 9.00
CA VAL A 99 -13.56 -4.53 9.51
C VAL A 99 -12.10 -4.16 9.72
N TYR A 100 -11.82 -2.86 9.66
CA TYR A 100 -10.52 -2.30 10.04
C TYR A 100 -10.72 -1.01 10.84
N TYR A 101 -9.79 -0.71 11.74
CA TYR A 101 -9.80 0.51 12.53
C TYR A 101 -9.16 1.67 11.74
N CYS A 102 -9.89 2.77 11.61
CA CYS A 102 -9.40 3.97 10.94
C CYS A 102 -9.01 5.05 11.94
N HIS A 103 -7.73 5.38 11.97
CA HIS A 103 -7.16 6.36 12.90
C HIS A 103 -7.60 7.80 12.62
N THR A 104 -8.17 8.09 11.44
CA THR A 104 -8.64 9.45 11.11
C THR A 104 -10.03 9.75 11.67
N CYS A 105 -10.89 8.74 11.75
CA CYS A 105 -12.27 8.89 12.22
C CYS A 105 -12.55 8.13 13.52
N HIS A 106 -11.57 7.38 14.02
CA HIS A 106 -11.65 6.56 15.23
C HIS A 106 -12.83 5.57 15.22
N ILE A 107 -13.18 5.00 14.06
CA ILE A 107 -14.24 3.98 13.95
C ILE A 107 -13.77 2.76 13.14
N LEU A 108 -14.47 1.65 13.34
CA LEU A 108 -14.33 0.44 12.52
C LEU A 108 -15.10 0.59 11.22
N HIS A 109 -14.39 0.51 10.10
CA HIS A 109 -14.98 0.52 8.77
C HIS A 109 -15.04 -0.88 8.21
N ARG A 110 -16.15 -1.19 7.54
CA ARG A 110 -16.22 -2.37 6.69
C ARG A 110 -15.37 -2.22 5.44
N PHE A 111 -14.75 -3.30 5.00
CA PHE A 111 -14.01 -3.33 3.75
C PHE A 111 -14.43 -4.55 2.91
N LEU A 112 -14.77 -4.33 1.64
CA LEU A 112 -15.17 -5.39 0.71
C LEU A 112 -13.96 -5.88 -0.09
N HIS A 113 -13.62 -7.17 -0.02
CA HIS A 113 -12.45 -7.75 -0.71
C HIS A 113 -12.35 -7.45 -2.22
N ARG A 114 -13.45 -7.12 -2.91
CA ARG A 114 -13.52 -7.04 -4.37
C ARG A 114 -12.94 -5.77 -5.02
N SER A 115 -12.53 -4.74 -4.26
CA SER A 115 -12.21 -3.43 -4.86
C SER A 115 -11.12 -2.62 -4.15
N GLN A 116 -9.94 -3.21 -3.89
CA GLN A 116 -8.98 -2.57 -2.95
C GLN A 116 -7.50 -2.55 -3.35
N GLY A 117 -7.13 -2.90 -4.58
CA GLY A 117 -5.80 -2.59 -5.10
C GLY A 117 -5.57 -1.07 -5.23
N PRO A 118 -4.32 -0.61 -5.49
CA PRO A 118 -3.99 0.80 -5.73
C PRO A 118 -5.03 1.46 -6.62
N THR A 119 -5.52 2.63 -6.20
CA THR A 119 -6.54 3.34 -6.98
C THR A 119 -5.85 4.12 -8.09
N VAL A 120 -6.33 3.94 -9.32
CA VAL A 120 -5.90 4.70 -10.49
C VAL A 120 -6.96 5.77 -10.76
N TYR A 121 -6.62 7.06 -10.61
CA TYR A 121 -7.51 8.18 -11.00
C TYR A 121 -7.56 8.31 -12.54
N PRO A 122 -8.67 8.83 -13.15
CA PRO A 122 -9.68 9.69 -12.53
C PRO A 122 -10.91 8.91 -12.04
N PHE A 123 -10.92 8.47 -10.78
CA PHE A 123 -12.13 7.87 -10.22
C PHE A 123 -12.84 8.87 -9.30
N GLU A 124 -14.04 9.25 -9.71
CA GLU A 124 -14.99 9.94 -8.86
C GLU A 124 -15.26 9.11 -7.61
N SER A 125 -14.95 9.63 -6.42
CA SER A 125 -15.52 9.06 -5.21
C SER A 125 -15.72 10.17 -4.19
N THR A 126 -16.94 10.70 -4.23
CA THR A 126 -17.46 11.80 -3.42
C THR A 126 -17.81 11.40 -1.99
N ARG A 127 -17.57 10.15 -1.55
CA ARG A 127 -18.19 9.59 -0.33
C ARG A 127 -17.28 9.34 0.88
N LEU A 128 -15.96 9.46 0.79
CA LEU A 128 -15.05 9.27 1.93
C LEU A 128 -14.28 10.55 2.31
N LYS A 129 -14.95 11.71 2.25
CA LYS A 129 -14.29 13.04 2.36
C LYS A 129 -13.40 13.22 3.60
N LYS A 130 -13.67 12.55 4.73
CA LYS A 130 -12.88 12.70 5.97
C LYS A 130 -11.73 11.69 6.14
N CYS A 131 -11.81 10.48 5.57
CA CYS A 131 -10.80 9.43 5.82
C CYS A 131 -9.65 9.41 4.80
N ARG A 132 -9.50 10.47 4.00
CA ARG A 132 -8.58 10.55 2.86
C ARG A 132 -7.26 11.26 3.13
N LEU A 133 -6.98 11.69 4.35
CA LEU A 133 -5.89 12.63 4.61
C LEU A 133 -4.47 12.03 4.62
N ASN A 134 -4.31 10.71 4.37
CA ASN A 134 -3.03 10.02 4.41
C ASN A 134 -2.83 9.19 3.14
N LEU A 135 -2.40 9.85 2.06
CA LEU A 135 -2.20 9.24 0.75
C LEU A 135 -0.75 9.36 0.32
N LEU A 136 -0.15 8.24 -0.07
CA LEU A 136 1.03 8.21 -0.91
C LEU A 136 0.59 8.38 -2.36
N ASN A 137 1.11 9.40 -3.01
CA ASN A 137 0.83 9.68 -4.41
C ASN A 137 2.06 9.39 -5.27
N LEU A 138 1.97 8.32 -6.06
CA LEU A 138 2.94 7.98 -7.08
C LEU A 138 2.37 8.46 -8.44
N ASN A 139 2.39 9.78 -8.67
CA ASN A 139 1.99 10.35 -9.96
C ASN A 139 2.72 9.64 -11.09
N PHE A 140 1.97 9.35 -12.13
CA PHE A 140 2.42 8.71 -13.33
C PHE A 140 1.86 9.50 -14.51
N ASN A 141 2.57 10.56 -14.90
CA ASN A 141 2.18 11.50 -15.95
C ASN A 141 0.72 12.00 -15.78
N VAL A 142 -0.22 11.47 -16.58
CA VAL A 142 -1.62 11.88 -16.60
C VAL A 142 -2.48 11.15 -15.57
N SER A 143 -1.99 10.04 -15.00
CA SER A 143 -2.72 9.30 -13.97
C SER A 143 -1.99 9.26 -12.64
N TYR A 144 -2.77 9.00 -11.61
CA TYR A 144 -2.29 8.97 -10.23
C TYR A 144 -2.43 7.57 -9.71
N ILE A 145 -1.33 6.97 -9.27
CA ILE A 145 -1.38 5.76 -8.46
C ILE A 145 -1.40 6.23 -7.02
N ILE A 146 -2.58 6.09 -6.40
CA ILE A 146 -2.80 6.51 -5.03
C ILE A 146 -2.82 5.28 -4.15
N ILE A 147 -1.93 5.28 -3.16
CA ILE A 147 -1.87 4.28 -2.09
C ILE A 147 -2.28 4.97 -0.80
N SER A 148 -3.41 4.56 -0.25
CA SER A 148 -3.89 5.07 1.02
C SER A 148 -3.27 4.32 2.19
N TYR A 149 -3.13 5.00 3.33
CA TYR A 149 -2.72 4.35 4.58
C TYR A 149 -3.62 3.16 4.93
N ARG A 150 -4.92 3.25 4.61
CA ARG A 150 -5.86 2.13 4.75
C ARG A 150 -5.38 0.85 4.06
N GLN A 151 -4.90 0.95 2.82
CA GLN A 151 -4.43 -0.22 2.07
C GLN A 151 -3.18 -0.82 2.69
N VAL A 152 -2.25 0.05 3.11
CA VAL A 152 -1.05 -0.35 3.84
C VAL A 152 -1.43 -1.11 5.11
N ARG A 153 -2.32 -0.54 5.93
CA ARG A 153 -2.83 -1.17 7.14
C ARG A 153 -3.46 -2.53 6.85
N LEU A 154 -4.33 -2.64 5.85
CA LEU A 154 -5.02 -3.89 5.56
C LEU A 154 -4.07 -5.00 5.09
N VAL A 155 -3.04 -4.66 4.29
CA VAL A 155 -2.02 -5.64 3.90
C VAL A 155 -1.17 -6.05 5.10
N MET A 156 -0.78 -5.10 5.94
CA MET A 156 0.01 -5.40 7.13
C MET A 156 -0.81 -6.15 8.18
N ASN A 157 -2.09 -5.86 8.36
CA ASN A 157 -2.98 -6.64 9.22
C ASN A 157 -2.99 -8.10 8.79
N ARG A 158 -3.04 -8.39 7.49
CA ARG A 158 -3.00 -9.79 7.00
C ARG A 158 -1.66 -10.45 7.32
N HIS A 159 -0.57 -9.71 7.19
CA HIS A 159 0.77 -10.19 7.58
C HIS A 159 0.85 -10.54 9.07
N PHE A 160 0.25 -9.70 9.93
CA PHE A 160 0.36 -9.85 11.38
C PHE A 160 -0.73 -10.70 12.05
N LEU A 161 -1.88 -10.87 11.39
CA LEU A 161 -3.09 -11.51 11.92
C LEU A 161 -3.58 -12.67 11.03
N ASP A 162 -2.79 -13.10 10.05
CA ASP A 162 -3.06 -14.19 9.10
C ASP A 162 -4.12 -13.94 8.00
N LEU A 163 -4.34 -14.98 7.19
CA LEU A 163 -5.04 -14.99 5.90
C LEU A 163 -6.52 -14.54 5.86
N PRO A 164 -7.33 -14.46 6.95
CA PRO A 164 -8.62 -13.80 6.85
C PRO A 164 -8.51 -12.28 7.05
N ASN A 165 -7.47 -11.79 7.72
CA ASN A 165 -7.48 -10.46 8.33
C ASN A 165 -6.85 -9.36 7.45
N GLY A 166 -7.47 -9.06 6.31
CA GLY A 166 -7.08 -7.91 5.48
C GLY A 166 -6.80 -8.26 4.02
N LEU A 167 -5.97 -7.45 3.37
CA LEU A 167 -5.75 -7.54 1.92
C LEU A 167 -4.54 -8.41 1.58
N PRO A 168 -4.61 -9.23 0.52
CA PRO A 168 -3.44 -9.94 0.01
C PRO A 168 -2.35 -8.95 -0.41
N LEU A 169 -1.09 -9.29 -0.22
CA LEU A 169 0.06 -8.46 -0.60
C LEU A 169 0.04 -8.17 -2.10
N GLU A 170 -0.39 -9.16 -2.89
CA GLU A 170 -0.54 -9.10 -4.34
C GLU A 170 -1.56 -8.04 -4.78
N SER A 171 -2.40 -7.54 -3.89
CA SER A 171 -3.28 -6.41 -4.19
C SER A 171 -2.52 -5.15 -4.59
N PHE A 172 -1.26 -5.00 -4.17
CA PHE A 172 -0.36 -3.93 -4.61
C PHE A 172 0.30 -4.18 -5.97
N ASN A 173 0.23 -5.42 -6.49
CA ASN A 173 0.81 -5.73 -7.78
C ASN A 173 -0.05 -5.15 -8.89
N MET A 174 0.55 -4.31 -9.73
CA MET A 174 -0.15 -3.64 -10.81
C MET A 174 0.79 -3.41 -11.98
N ARG A 175 0.25 -3.50 -13.20
CA ARG A 175 0.92 -3.08 -14.41
C ARG A 175 0.03 -2.10 -15.15
N LYS A 176 0.58 -0.96 -15.55
CA LYS A 176 -0.13 0.03 -16.36
C LYS A 176 0.78 0.55 -17.46
N ARG A 177 0.19 0.83 -18.62
CA ARG A 177 0.80 1.56 -19.73
C ARG A 177 -0.01 2.84 -19.96
N GLU A 178 0.67 3.94 -20.20
CA GLU A 178 0.10 5.23 -20.51
C GLU A 178 0.76 5.80 -21.75
N ASP A 179 0.01 5.83 -22.83
CA ASP A 179 0.43 6.43 -24.09
C ASP A 179 0.23 7.95 -24.02
N PHE A 180 1.17 8.71 -24.60
CA PHE A 180 0.98 10.14 -24.75
C PHE A 180 0.00 10.37 -25.90
N PHE A 181 -1.12 11.08 -25.63
CA PHE A 181 -2.18 11.31 -26.62
C PHE A 181 -1.69 11.88 -27.96
N GLN A 182 -0.56 12.59 -27.96
CA GLN A 182 0.00 13.25 -29.13
C GLN A 182 1.04 12.41 -29.88
N ASN A 183 1.55 11.32 -29.28
CA ASN A 183 2.58 10.51 -29.92
C ASN A 183 2.51 9.04 -29.47
N PRO A 184 2.00 8.11 -30.30
CA PRO A 184 1.91 6.69 -29.96
C PRO A 184 3.27 6.00 -29.83
N ASN A 185 4.33 6.62 -30.36
CA ASN A 185 5.72 6.16 -30.24
C ASN A 185 6.35 6.58 -28.90
N CYS A 186 5.64 7.37 -28.10
CA CYS A 186 6.04 7.84 -26.79
C CYS A 186 5.07 7.30 -25.75
N TYR A 187 5.56 6.56 -24.76
CA TYR A 187 4.71 6.09 -23.68
C TYR A 187 5.50 5.82 -22.40
N TRP A 188 4.80 5.90 -21.28
CA TRP A 188 5.29 5.38 -20.02
C TRP A 188 4.64 4.03 -19.72
N SER A 189 5.40 3.14 -19.10
CA SER A 189 4.88 1.95 -18.43
C SER A 189 5.29 1.97 -16.95
N ILE A 190 4.45 1.39 -16.11
CA ILE A 190 4.72 1.22 -14.69
C ILE A 190 4.36 -0.20 -14.27
N ILE A 191 5.26 -0.80 -13.50
CA ILE A 191 5.05 -2.06 -12.80
C ILE A 191 5.25 -1.77 -11.32
N LEU A 192 4.22 -2.00 -10.53
CA LEU A 192 4.25 -1.91 -9.07
C LEU A 192 4.28 -3.33 -8.50
N SER A 193 5.13 -3.53 -7.51
CA SER A 193 5.22 -4.76 -6.73
C SER A 193 5.43 -4.45 -5.26
N ALA A 194 5.06 -5.38 -4.37
CA ALA A 194 5.20 -5.23 -2.94
C ALA A 194 5.89 -6.44 -2.29
N LYS A 195 6.59 -6.20 -1.19
CA LYS A 195 7.20 -7.22 -0.33
C LYS A 195 6.98 -6.84 1.13
N VAL A 196 6.83 -7.81 2.03
CA VAL A 196 6.97 -7.57 3.47
C VAL A 196 8.31 -8.14 3.92
N LEU A 197 9.18 -7.29 4.46
CA LEU A 197 10.52 -7.66 4.92
C LEU A 197 10.69 -7.16 6.34
N GLN A 198 11.05 -8.05 7.27
CA GLN A 198 11.26 -7.71 8.68
C GLN A 198 10.09 -6.89 9.27
N ASP A 199 8.86 -7.36 9.06
CA ASP A 199 7.63 -6.71 9.52
C ASP A 199 7.37 -5.30 8.97
N LYS A 200 8.02 -4.95 7.86
CA LYS A 200 7.82 -3.67 7.17
C LYS A 200 7.37 -3.89 5.74
N LEU A 201 6.44 -3.06 5.29
CA LEU A 201 5.96 -3.06 3.91
C LEU A 201 6.95 -2.30 3.02
N PHE A 202 7.38 -2.94 1.95
CA PHE A 202 8.16 -2.34 0.88
C PHE A 202 7.36 -2.32 -0.42
N LEU A 203 7.57 -1.28 -1.22
CA LEU A 203 7.07 -1.17 -2.59
C LEU A 203 8.22 -0.94 -3.56
N CYS A 204 8.17 -1.61 -4.71
CA CYS A 204 9.02 -1.29 -5.85
C CYS A 204 8.15 -0.86 -7.02
N ALA A 205 8.39 0.35 -7.52
CA ALA A 205 7.76 0.86 -8.72
C ALA A 205 8.82 1.01 -9.82
N THR A 206 8.73 0.16 -10.85
CA THR A 206 9.54 0.22 -12.06
C THR A 206 8.79 1.04 -13.09
N ARG A 207 9.29 2.23 -13.41
CA ARG A 207 8.76 3.11 -14.44
C ARG A 207 9.66 3.05 -15.65
N THR A 208 9.11 2.81 -16.82
CA THR A 208 9.89 2.81 -18.06
C THR A 208 9.26 3.74 -19.08
N PHE A 209 10.00 4.76 -19.46
CA PHE A 209 9.68 5.63 -20.59
C PHE A 209 10.27 5.03 -21.86
N TYR A 210 9.48 5.06 -22.91
CA TYR A 210 9.87 4.64 -24.25
C TYR A 210 9.61 5.79 -25.22
N LEU A 211 10.61 6.08 -26.05
CA LEU A 211 10.46 6.97 -27.20
C LEU A 211 11.10 6.31 -28.41
N ASP A 212 10.25 5.85 -29.34
CA ASP A 212 10.69 5.25 -30.58
C ASP A 212 11.14 6.32 -31.59
N ARG A 213 12.28 6.07 -32.25
CA ARG A 213 12.92 6.96 -33.26
C ARG A 213 13.11 8.42 -32.82
N GLY A 214 13.27 8.69 -31.52
CA GLY A 214 13.38 10.04 -30.98
C GLY A 214 14.80 10.60 -30.91
N SER A 215 14.95 11.89 -31.19
CA SER A 215 16.15 12.68 -30.96
C SER A 215 16.38 12.96 -29.47
N ASP A 216 17.62 13.35 -29.08
CA ASP A 216 17.92 13.79 -27.70
C ASP A 216 17.01 14.94 -27.24
N GLN A 217 16.69 15.85 -28.16
CA GLN A 217 15.88 17.04 -27.90
C GLN A 217 14.42 16.65 -27.61
N GLU A 218 13.87 15.69 -28.35
CA GLU A 218 12.52 15.19 -28.09
C GLU A 218 12.43 14.47 -26.76
N VAL A 219 13.42 13.64 -26.40
CA VAL A 219 13.47 13.03 -25.06
C VAL A 219 13.47 14.11 -23.98
N ARG A 220 14.30 15.14 -24.16
CA ARG A 220 14.38 16.25 -23.20
C ARG A 220 13.07 16.99 -23.05
N HIS A 221 12.46 17.36 -24.17
CA HIS A 221 11.15 18.00 -24.20
C HIS A 221 10.11 17.16 -23.43
N TRP A 222 10.03 15.86 -23.68
CA TRP A 222 9.07 15.00 -22.98
C TRP A 222 9.35 14.85 -21.49
N LEU A 223 10.61 14.77 -21.08
CA LEU A 223 10.97 14.73 -19.65
C LEU A 223 10.59 16.03 -18.93
N ASP A 224 10.72 17.17 -19.59
CA ASP A 224 10.42 18.48 -19.00
C ASP A 224 8.92 18.77 -18.95
N GLU A 225 8.16 18.31 -19.96
CA GLU A 225 6.70 18.41 -19.99
C GLU A 225 6.01 17.37 -19.08
N THR A 226 6.70 16.29 -18.72
CA THR A 226 6.12 15.21 -17.92
C THR A 226 6.50 15.31 -16.46
N THR A 227 5.48 15.35 -15.61
CA THR A 227 5.67 15.22 -14.17
C THR A 227 5.50 13.76 -13.72
N VAL A 228 6.61 13.11 -13.33
CA VAL A 228 6.60 11.74 -12.77
C VAL A 228 7.11 11.76 -11.34
N TYR A 229 6.33 11.26 -10.39
CA TYR A 229 6.74 11.23 -8.98
C TYR A 229 7.41 9.91 -8.64
N ILE A 230 8.64 10.01 -8.14
CA ILE A 230 9.29 8.91 -7.47
C ILE A 230 8.75 8.80 -6.04
N CYS A 231 8.75 9.91 -5.32
CA CYS A 231 8.05 10.07 -4.05
C CYS A 231 7.48 11.50 -3.93
N ALA A 232 6.96 11.86 -2.75
CA ALA A 232 6.50 13.23 -2.47
C ALA A 232 7.60 14.30 -2.66
N HIS A 233 8.88 13.92 -2.60
CA HIS A 233 10.03 14.82 -2.58
C HIS A 233 10.90 14.79 -3.84
N VAL A 234 10.85 13.69 -4.60
CA VAL A 234 11.69 13.46 -5.79
C VAL A 234 10.78 13.26 -7.00
N ALA A 235 11.04 13.98 -8.08
CA ALA A 235 10.24 13.91 -9.30
C ALA A 235 11.04 14.27 -10.56
N ILE A 236 10.50 13.88 -11.71
CA ILE A 236 10.86 14.37 -13.04
C ILE A 236 9.96 15.58 -13.36
N GLY A 237 10.48 16.59 -14.05
CA GLY A 237 9.68 17.71 -14.59
C GLY A 237 9.01 18.60 -13.52
N SER A 238 9.49 18.60 -12.26
CA SER A 238 8.88 19.39 -11.19
C SER A 238 9.89 20.32 -10.50
N PRO A 239 9.78 21.65 -10.66
CA PRO A 239 10.75 22.60 -10.10
C PRO A 239 10.68 22.73 -8.58
N GLN A 240 9.61 22.22 -7.95
CA GLN A 240 9.42 22.30 -6.50
C GLN A 240 10.07 21.12 -5.75
N ARG A 241 10.72 20.20 -6.46
CA ARG A 241 11.18 18.90 -5.95
C ARG A 241 12.62 18.63 -6.33
N HIS A 242 13.22 17.66 -5.65
CA HIS A 242 14.53 17.15 -6.03
C HIS A 242 14.43 16.44 -7.38
N LEU A 243 15.24 16.88 -8.34
CA LEU A 243 15.34 16.26 -9.65
C LEU A 243 16.24 15.02 -9.58
N ILE A 244 15.97 14.05 -10.45
CA ILE A 244 16.83 12.87 -10.65
C ILE A 244 18.10 13.32 -11.37
N ARG A 245 19.26 13.25 -10.72
CA ARG A 245 20.51 13.78 -11.28
C ARG A 245 20.91 13.05 -12.55
N ALA A 246 20.65 11.76 -12.64
CA ALA A 246 20.90 10.98 -13.86
C ALA A 246 20.14 11.49 -15.09
N LEU A 247 19.00 12.17 -14.89
CA LEU A 247 18.20 12.75 -15.98
C LEU A 247 18.45 14.25 -16.15
N TYR A 248 19.02 14.91 -15.15
CA TYR A 248 19.30 16.35 -15.13
C TYR A 248 20.72 16.57 -14.63
N PRO A 249 21.74 16.15 -15.40
CA PRO A 249 23.12 16.37 -15.03
C PRO A 249 23.39 17.88 -14.94
N LEU A 250 24.30 18.28 -14.06
CA LEU A 250 24.70 19.69 -13.89
C LEU A 250 25.47 20.24 -15.10
N THR A 251 25.75 19.39 -16.10
CA THR A 251 26.45 19.76 -17.33
C THR A 251 25.54 20.59 -18.23
N THR A 252 26.13 21.61 -18.86
CA THR A 252 25.42 22.61 -19.69
C THR A 252 24.94 22.10 -21.05
N THR A 253 25.09 20.81 -21.33
CA THR A 253 24.82 20.27 -22.68
C THR A 253 23.33 20.18 -22.99
N GLY A 254 22.45 20.14 -21.98
CA GLY A 254 21.00 20.03 -22.17
C GLY A 254 20.55 18.69 -22.79
N PHE A 255 21.48 17.76 -23.01
CA PHE A 255 21.20 16.44 -23.59
C PHE A 255 21.06 15.37 -22.52
N VAL A 256 20.37 14.28 -22.88
CA VAL A 256 20.21 13.12 -22.00
C VAL A 256 21.40 12.19 -22.23
N GLU A 257 22.21 11.96 -21.21
CA GLU A 257 23.36 11.07 -21.32
C GLU A 257 22.97 9.63 -20.95
N PRO A 258 23.38 8.62 -21.74
CA PRO A 258 23.20 7.22 -21.37
C PRO A 258 23.90 6.90 -20.04
N CYS A 259 23.21 6.14 -19.19
CA CYS A 259 23.74 5.69 -17.92
C CYS A 259 23.15 4.31 -17.58
N ARG A 260 23.84 3.55 -16.72
CA ARG A 260 23.36 2.25 -16.24
C ARG A 260 23.39 2.24 -14.72
N ASP A 261 22.25 1.85 -14.14
CA ASP A 261 22.09 1.63 -12.70
C ASP A 261 22.60 2.80 -11.83
N ALA A 262 22.39 4.04 -12.28
CA ALA A 262 22.75 5.23 -11.52
C ALA A 262 21.89 5.29 -10.25
N VAL A 263 22.50 4.95 -9.10
CA VAL A 263 21.81 4.85 -7.81
C VAL A 263 21.78 6.19 -7.11
N GLU A 264 20.59 6.59 -6.65
CA GLU A 264 20.36 7.79 -5.87
C GLU A 264 19.36 7.50 -4.73
N CYS A 265 19.22 8.44 -3.80
CA CYS A 265 18.26 8.35 -2.70
C CYS A 265 17.56 9.68 -2.44
N CYS A 266 16.35 9.60 -1.88
CA CYS A 266 15.63 10.77 -1.40
C CYS A 266 16.26 11.29 -0.10
N PRO A 267 16.53 12.60 0.05
CA PRO A 267 17.09 13.16 1.29
C PRO A 267 16.07 13.31 2.43
N HIS A 268 14.79 12.99 2.21
CA HIS A 268 13.70 13.29 3.13
C HIS A 268 12.84 12.09 3.54
N CYS A 269 12.92 10.97 2.82
CA CYS A 269 12.19 9.76 3.16
C CYS A 269 13.01 8.52 2.78
N ILE A 270 12.59 7.35 3.27
CA ILE A 270 13.23 6.07 2.98
C ILE A 270 12.80 5.61 1.59
N THR A 271 13.37 6.27 0.58
CA THR A 271 13.18 5.94 -0.83
C THR A 271 14.51 5.99 -1.53
N ASP A 272 14.91 4.86 -2.08
CA ASP A 272 16.05 4.74 -2.99
C ASP A 272 15.54 4.57 -4.40
N TYR A 273 16.35 4.93 -5.38
CA TYR A 273 16.02 4.66 -6.78
C TYR A 273 17.28 4.43 -7.60
N ASP A 274 17.15 3.64 -8.66
CA ASP A 274 18.17 3.53 -9.69
C ASP A 274 17.60 3.90 -11.06
N THR A 275 18.43 4.56 -11.87
CA THR A 275 18.08 5.04 -13.19
C THR A 275 18.99 4.41 -14.23
N THR A 276 18.39 3.89 -15.29
CA THR A 276 19.08 3.43 -16.49
C THR A 276 18.53 4.19 -17.68
N VAL A 277 19.42 4.81 -18.45
CA VAL A 277 19.12 5.52 -19.69
C VAL A 277 19.90 4.84 -20.79
N GLU A 278 19.19 4.32 -21.79
CA GLU A 278 19.83 3.60 -22.89
C GLU A 278 19.19 3.92 -24.23
N ARG A 279 20.03 3.86 -25.27
CA ARG A 279 19.58 3.78 -26.65
C ARG A 279 19.65 2.33 -27.09
N ARG A 280 18.53 1.77 -27.53
CA ARG A 280 18.48 0.41 -28.07
C ARG A 280 18.24 0.46 -29.58
N PRO A 281 18.86 -0.43 -30.37
CA PRO A 281 18.50 -0.58 -31.77
C PRO A 281 17.05 -1.07 -31.85
N ILE A 282 16.33 -0.63 -32.87
CA ILE A 282 14.99 -1.14 -33.17
C ILE A 282 15.17 -2.35 -34.08
N ASP A 283 15.01 -3.55 -33.51
CA ASP A 283 15.03 -4.82 -34.24
C ASP A 283 13.82 -4.83 -35.19
N ASN A 284 13.97 -4.31 -36.43
CA ASN A 284 13.10 -4.50 -37.60
C ASN A 284 13.46 -3.60 -38.81
N ASP A 285 14.43 -2.68 -38.73
CA ASP A 285 14.80 -1.79 -39.85
C ASP A 285 16.25 -2.06 -40.34
N GLU A 286 16.47 -3.20 -40.99
CA GLU A 286 17.79 -3.55 -41.57
C GLU A 286 18.18 -2.66 -42.77
N GLU A 287 17.23 -1.96 -43.40
CA GLU A 287 17.47 -1.24 -44.67
C GLU A 287 17.64 0.28 -44.55
N LYS A 288 17.39 0.90 -43.40
CA LYS A 288 17.50 2.37 -43.25
C LYS A 288 18.11 2.76 -41.92
N GLY A 289 19.43 2.96 -41.93
CA GLY A 289 20.24 3.70 -40.95
C GLY A 289 19.77 3.66 -39.49
N THR A 290 20.44 2.85 -38.67
CA THR A 290 20.39 2.76 -37.19
C THR A 290 19.31 3.61 -36.51
N THR A 291 18.04 3.24 -36.69
CA THR A 291 16.98 3.85 -35.89
C THR A 291 17.10 3.29 -34.48
N ALA A 292 17.28 4.18 -33.50
CA ALA A 292 17.41 3.81 -32.09
C ALA A 292 16.18 4.29 -31.32
N CYS A 293 15.73 3.50 -30.35
CA CYS A 293 14.72 3.90 -29.39
C CYS A 293 15.39 4.28 -28.07
N TRP A 294 14.81 5.27 -27.40
CA TRP A 294 15.18 5.61 -26.05
C TRP A 294 14.38 4.79 -25.06
N VAL A 295 15.08 4.23 -24.08
CA VAL A 295 14.49 3.56 -22.94
C VAL A 295 15.07 4.19 -21.67
N ILE A 296 14.21 4.77 -20.86
CA ILE A 296 14.58 5.29 -19.53
C ILE A 296 13.83 4.48 -18.49
N THR A 297 14.55 3.66 -17.74
CA THR A 297 14.01 2.86 -16.64
C THR A 297 14.40 3.46 -15.31
N ILE A 298 13.41 3.65 -14.44
CA ILE A 298 13.61 4.10 -13.07
C ILE A 298 12.95 3.09 -12.14
N ASN A 299 13.77 2.42 -11.32
CA ASN A 299 13.27 1.57 -10.25
C ASN A 299 13.28 2.37 -8.96
N SER A 300 12.13 2.57 -8.33
CA SER A 300 12.05 3.22 -7.02
C SER A 300 11.62 2.23 -5.94
N TYR A 301 12.36 2.22 -4.84
CA TYR A 301 12.20 1.32 -3.70
C TYR A 301 11.76 2.13 -2.49
N HIS A 302 10.57 1.85 -1.97
CA HIS A 302 9.94 2.60 -0.88
C HIS A 302 9.77 1.69 0.33
N GLN A 303 10.21 2.13 1.51
CA GLN A 303 9.84 1.50 2.78
C GLN A 303 8.67 2.28 3.39
N LEU A 304 7.50 1.66 3.50
CA LEU A 304 6.29 2.28 4.02
C LEU A 304 6.11 2.11 5.54
N GLY A 305 6.97 1.30 6.17
CA GLY A 305 6.93 1.02 7.61
C GLY A 305 6.03 -0.17 7.97
N ALA A 306 5.69 -0.27 9.25
CA ALA A 306 4.90 -1.39 9.79
C ALA A 306 3.40 -1.27 9.50
N GLY A 307 2.90 -0.12 9.06
CA GLY A 307 1.48 0.08 8.74
C GLY A 307 0.57 -0.02 9.98
N ARG A 308 1.09 0.29 11.16
CA ARG A 308 0.39 0.17 12.43
C ARG A 308 -0.31 1.46 12.81
N SER A 309 0.28 2.60 12.49
CA SER A 309 -0.33 3.91 12.65
C SER A 309 -0.04 4.81 11.44
N PRO A 310 -0.97 5.70 11.01
CA PRO A 310 -0.59 6.73 10.04
C PRO A 310 0.39 7.75 10.65
N GLN A 311 0.64 7.67 11.97
CA GLN A 311 1.68 8.42 12.65
C GLN A 311 3.05 7.74 12.57
N ASP A 312 3.15 6.52 12.02
CA ASP A 312 4.41 5.79 11.82
C ASP A 312 5.42 6.71 11.10
N PRO A 313 6.66 6.88 11.61
CA PRO A 313 7.64 7.79 11.04
C PRO A 313 7.88 7.54 9.55
N GLU A 314 8.05 6.28 9.14
CA GLU A 314 8.29 5.90 7.74
C GLU A 314 7.15 6.31 6.81
N TRP A 315 5.92 6.07 7.23
CA TRP A 315 4.73 6.45 6.47
C TRP A 315 4.60 7.97 6.37
N ARG A 316 4.75 8.69 7.50
CA ARG A 316 4.67 10.15 7.50
C ARG A 316 5.73 10.79 6.62
N MET A 317 6.95 10.27 6.65
CA MET A 317 8.04 10.79 5.82
C MET A 317 7.70 10.66 4.34
N ILE A 318 7.11 9.55 3.89
CA ILE A 318 6.81 9.40 2.47
C ILE A 318 5.54 10.15 2.01
N THR A 319 4.57 10.38 2.89
CA THR A 319 3.30 11.04 2.54
C THR A 319 3.20 12.52 2.87
N ASN A 320 4.07 13.06 3.73
CA ASN A 320 3.99 14.47 4.13
C ASN A 320 4.34 15.41 2.97
N TRP A 321 3.30 15.85 2.29
CA TRP A 321 3.35 16.93 1.33
C TRP A 321 3.16 18.26 2.05
N GLY A 322 4.16 19.14 2.01
CA GLY A 322 3.95 20.57 2.30
C GLY A 322 3.60 20.98 3.75
N MET A 323 3.61 20.08 4.74
CA MET A 323 3.45 20.50 6.14
C MET A 323 4.76 21.10 6.66
N ASN A 324 4.90 22.41 6.45
CA ASN A 324 5.92 23.30 7.00
C ASN A 324 7.37 22.86 6.79
N LYS A 325 8.02 23.48 5.80
CA LYS A 325 9.48 23.45 5.54
C LYS A 325 10.35 23.79 6.78
N THR A 326 9.75 24.21 7.89
CA THR A 326 10.41 24.63 9.13
C THR A 326 10.54 23.53 10.19
N ARG A 327 9.82 22.41 10.09
CA ARG A 327 10.14 21.24 10.93
C ARG A 327 11.25 20.45 10.28
N LYS A 328 12.49 20.87 10.53
CA LYS A 328 13.66 20.02 10.38
C LYS A 328 13.33 18.68 11.04
N TYR A 329 13.35 17.60 10.26
CA TYR A 329 13.23 16.23 10.77
C TYR A 329 14.48 15.78 11.57
N GLU A 330 15.27 16.74 12.05
CA GLU A 330 16.36 16.56 13.00
C GLU A 330 15.77 15.90 14.25
N GLY A 331 16.06 14.60 14.43
CA GLY A 331 15.62 13.83 15.58
C GLY A 331 14.49 12.83 15.34
N LEU A 332 14.00 12.61 14.11
CA LEU A 332 13.21 11.39 13.85
C LEU A 332 14.15 10.17 13.91
N PRO A 333 13.96 9.24 14.87
CA PRO A 333 14.71 7.99 14.92
C PRO A 333 14.39 7.22 13.63
N GLY A 334 15.38 7.02 12.76
CA GLY A 334 15.16 6.32 11.49
C GLY A 334 16.02 6.82 10.34
N LEU A 335 16.02 8.13 10.04
CA LEU A 335 16.70 8.61 8.83
C LEU A 335 18.23 8.41 8.91
N CYS A 336 18.82 8.64 10.09
CA CYS A 336 20.25 8.40 10.31
C CYS A 336 20.60 6.90 10.36
N THR A 337 19.65 6.03 10.71
CA THR A 337 19.87 4.58 10.76
C THR A 337 19.74 3.93 9.38
N TYR A 338 18.92 4.51 8.49
CA TYR A 338 18.76 4.05 7.11
C TYR A 338 19.69 4.84 6.19
N GLY A 339 20.91 4.34 6.02
CA GLY A 339 21.86 4.91 5.05
C GLY A 339 21.31 4.89 3.61
N ALA A 340 21.85 5.75 2.76
CA ALA A 340 21.52 5.78 1.33
C ALA A 340 21.63 4.37 0.70
N GLY A 341 20.64 3.97 -0.09
CA GLY A 341 20.60 2.66 -0.75
C GLY A 341 20.07 1.51 0.11
N CYS A 342 19.66 1.76 1.37
CA CYS A 342 19.20 0.69 2.27
C CYS A 342 17.91 0.00 1.80
N ALA A 343 16.88 0.74 1.39
CA ALA A 343 15.62 0.16 0.90
C ALA A 343 15.85 -0.65 -0.38
N ARG A 344 16.68 -0.14 -1.30
CA ARG A 344 17.11 -0.87 -2.51
C ARG A 344 17.83 -2.17 -2.16
N ARG A 345 18.78 -2.10 -1.21
CA ARG A 345 19.58 -3.27 -0.79
C ARG A 345 18.69 -4.36 -0.20
N MET A 346 17.86 -4.00 0.79
CA MET A 346 16.90 -4.93 1.40
C MET A 346 15.98 -5.55 0.37
N TRP A 347 15.49 -4.76 -0.60
CA TRP A 347 14.63 -5.26 -1.66
C TRP A 347 15.30 -6.30 -2.55
N LYS A 348 16.56 -6.05 -2.97
CA LYS A 348 17.33 -6.90 -3.88
C LYS A 348 17.89 -8.15 -3.20
N GLU A 349 18.27 -8.05 -1.93
CA GLU A 349 18.82 -9.17 -1.14
C GLU A 349 17.73 -10.12 -0.62
N ALA A 350 16.47 -9.67 -0.57
CA ALA A 350 15.34 -10.54 -0.27
C ALA A 350 15.13 -11.55 -1.42
N VAL A 351 15.75 -12.72 -1.25
CA VAL A 351 15.57 -13.91 -2.10
C VAL A 351 14.07 -14.17 -2.26
N SER A 352 13.63 -14.29 -3.52
CA SER A 352 12.25 -14.52 -3.92
C SER A 352 11.70 -15.86 -3.43
#